data_AF-A0A1S1HPL1-F1
#
_entry.id   AF-A0A1S1HPL1-F1
#
_cell.length_a   1.000
_cell.length_b   1.000
_cell.length_c   1.000
_cell.angle_alpha   90.00
_cell.angle_beta   90.00
_cell.angle_gamma   90.00
#
_symmetry.space_group_name_H-M   'P 1'
#
loop_
_entity.id
_entity.type
_entity.pdbx_description
1 polymer ?
#
loop_
_entity_poly.entity_id
_entity_poly.type
_entity_poly.pdbx_seq_one_letter_code
_entity_poly.pdbx_strand_id
1 'polypeptide(L)'
;MDALIDKISSYNIFNYIIPGVVFCYFFDSFFKIKIDGEQVIYNLCLYYFWGLLLSRIGSLIVEKLSIKIKFIIYAPYTEYNNAVKKIVT
;
A
#
# COMPACT_ATOMS: atom_id res chain seq x y z
N MET A 1 -14.24 -18.10 -10.95
CA MET A 1 -14.11 -17.55 -9.59
C MET A 1 -12.66 -17.64 -9.11
N ASP A 2 -11.93 -18.63 -9.60
CA ASP A 2 -10.53 -18.92 -9.24
C ASP A 2 -9.54 -17.84 -9.69
N ALA A 3 -9.72 -17.23 -10.88
CA ALA A 3 -8.80 -16.19 -11.36
C ALA A 3 -8.78 -14.88 -10.53
N LEU A 4 -9.86 -14.58 -9.78
CA LEU A 4 -9.89 -13.43 -8.86
C LEU A 4 -9.24 -13.77 -7.52
N ILE A 5 -9.45 -14.99 -7.04
CA ILE A 5 -8.80 -15.52 -5.83
C ILE A 5 -7.30 -15.71 -6.06
N ASP A 6 -6.88 -16.17 -7.24
CA ASP A 6 -5.47 -16.27 -7.63
C ASP A 6 -4.78 -14.89 -7.76
N LYS A 7 -5.53 -13.84 -8.12
CA LYS A 7 -5.04 -12.45 -8.11
C LYS A 7 -4.93 -11.88 -6.70
N ILE A 8 -5.76 -12.35 -5.77
CA ILE A 8 -5.59 -12.07 -4.34
C ILE A 8 -4.52 -13.04 -3.82
N SER A 9 -3.26 -12.75 -4.19
CA SER A 9 -2.15 -13.53 -3.66
C SER A 9 -2.17 -13.45 -2.13
N SER A 10 -1.77 -14.54 -1.46
CA SER A 10 -1.62 -14.55 0.01
C SER A 10 -0.72 -13.40 0.49
N TYR A 11 0.21 -12.95 -0.36
CA TYR A 11 1.02 -11.76 -0.16
C TYR A 11 0.20 -10.48 -0.06
N ASN A 12 -0.76 -10.25 -0.96
CA ASN A 12 -1.65 -9.09 -0.90
C ASN A 12 -2.54 -9.12 0.35
N ILE A 13 -3.06 -10.29 0.71
CA ILE A 13 -3.87 -10.46 1.93
C ILE A 13 -3.06 -10.03 3.16
N PHE A 14 -1.86 -10.58 3.32
CA PHE A 14 -1.02 -10.31 4.48
C PHE A 14 -0.57 -8.85 4.54
N ASN A 15 -0.15 -8.29 3.40
CA ASN A 15 0.35 -6.91 3.32
C ASN A 15 -0.73 -5.85 3.49
N TYR A 16 -2.01 -6.18 3.31
CA TYR A 16 -3.09 -5.26 3.63
C TYR A 16 -3.65 -5.52 5.02
N ILE A 17 -3.79 -6.75 5.48
CA ILE A 17 -4.32 -7.02 6.82
C ILE A 17 -3.40 -6.47 7.92
N ILE A 18 -2.08 -6.68 7.84
CA ILE A 18 -1.17 -6.25 8.92
C ILE A 18 -1.20 -4.73 9.13
N PRO A 19 -0.98 -3.88 8.11
CA PRO A 19 -1.07 -2.44 8.28
C PRO A 19 -2.47 -1.99 8.71
N GLY A 20 -3.51 -2.68 8.26
CA GLY A 20 -4.89 -2.44 8.65
C GLY A 20 -5.14 -2.66 10.15
N VAL A 21 -4.67 -3.77 10.71
CA VAL A 21 -4.76 -4.06 12.16
C VAL A 21 -4.04 -2.98 12.95
N VAL A 22 -2.79 -2.68 12.57
CA VAL A 22 -1.97 -1.67 13.23
C VAL A 22 -2.67 -0.31 13.21
N PHE A 23 -3.24 0.06 12.07
CA PHE A 23 -4.00 1.29 11.95
C PHE A 23 -5.24 1.32 12.83
N CYS A 24 -6.08 0.28 12.81
CA CYS A 24 -7.27 0.22 13.66
C CYS A 24 -6.91 0.30 15.14
N TYR A 25 -5.83 -0.37 15.57
CA TYR A 25 -5.32 -0.29 16.94
C TYR A 25 -4.93 1.15 17.33
N PHE A 26 -4.12 1.82 16.50
CA PHE A 26 -3.73 3.20 16.77
C PHE A 26 -4.94 4.14 16.71
N PHE A 27 -5.84 3.94 15.75
CA PHE A 27 -7.04 4.76 15.60
C PHE A 27 -7.92 4.69 16.85
N ASP A 28 -8.18 3.49 17.37
CA ASP A 28 -8.91 3.32 18.63
C ASP A 28 -8.15 3.98 19.80
N SER A 29 -6.83 3.83 19.86
CA SER A 29 -6.03 4.49 20.90
C SER A 29 -6.12 6.02 20.86
N PHE A 30 -6.07 6.63 19.67
CA PHE A 30 -6.09 8.09 19.47
C PHE A 30 -7.48 8.70 19.60
N PHE A 31 -8.48 8.09 18.97
CA PHE A 31 -9.84 8.64 18.89
C PHE A 31 -10.80 8.05 19.92
N LYS A 32 -10.40 6.98 20.64
CA LYS A 32 -11.25 6.21 21.58
C LYS A 32 -12.53 5.68 20.93
N ILE A 33 -12.46 5.41 19.62
CA ILE A 33 -13.55 4.86 18.83
C ILE A 33 -13.10 3.50 18.30
N LYS A 34 -13.81 2.45 18.72
CA LYS A 34 -13.63 1.11 18.19
C LYS A 34 -14.22 1.01 16.79
N ILE A 35 -13.34 0.76 15.82
CA ILE A 35 -13.73 0.49 14.44
C ILE A 35 -14.00 -1.00 14.24
N ASP A 36 -13.42 -1.86 15.09
CA ASP A 36 -13.63 -3.30 15.07
C ASP A 36 -15.02 -3.68 15.60
N GLY A 37 -15.65 -4.66 14.94
CA GLY A 37 -16.88 -5.29 15.38
C GLY A 37 -16.63 -6.57 16.18
N GLU A 38 -17.72 -7.24 16.57
CA GLU A 38 -17.64 -8.46 17.40
C GLU A 38 -17.23 -9.71 16.60
N GLN A 39 -17.42 -9.71 15.29
CA GLN A 39 -17.17 -10.87 14.44
C GLN A 39 -15.79 -10.83 13.80
N VAL A 40 -15.05 -11.94 13.93
CA VAL A 40 -13.68 -12.08 13.39
C VAL A 40 -13.64 -11.84 11.88
N ILE A 41 -14.59 -12.41 11.13
CA ILE A 41 -14.64 -12.27 9.66
C ILE A 41 -14.87 -10.80 9.26
N TYR A 42 -15.76 -10.11 9.97
CA TYR A 42 -16.02 -8.68 9.75
C TYR A 42 -14.76 -7.84 9.98
N ASN A 43 -14.04 -8.10 11.08
CA ASN A 43 -12.79 -7.41 11.40
C ASN A 43 -11.71 -7.68 10.36
N LEU A 44 -11.61 -8.91 9.87
CA LEU A 44 -10.67 -9.28 8.81
C LEU A 44 -10.91 -8.45 7.54
N CYS A 45 -12.19 -8.30 7.14
CA CYS A 45 -12.58 -7.46 6.00
C CYS A 45 -12.23 -5.98 6.24
N LEU A 46 -12.50 -5.45 7.43
CA LEU A 46 -12.16 -4.08 7.79
C LEU A 46 -10.66 -3.81 7.77
N TYR A 47 -9.86 -4.70 8.37
CA TYR A 47 -8.40 -4.56 8.37
C TYR A 47 -7.85 -4.60 6.95
N TYR A 48 -8.32 -5.53 6.12
CA TYR A 48 -7.93 -5.56 4.71
C TYR A 48 -8.27 -4.25 3.98
N PHE A 49 -9.48 -3.71 4.20
CA PHE A 49 -9.92 -2.46 3.59
C PHE A 49 -9.04 -1.27 4.00
N TRP A 50 -8.79 -1.10 5.30
CA TRP A 50 -7.98 -0.01 5.82
C TRP A 50 -6.52 -0.12 5.38
N GLY A 51 -5.94 -1.32 5.39
CA GLY A 51 -4.56 -1.49 4.92
C GLY A 51 -4.41 -1.28 3.42
N LEU A 52 -5.43 -1.63 2.62
CA LEU A 52 -5.44 -1.30 1.19
C LEU A 52 -5.49 0.22 0.98
N LEU A 53 -6.35 0.94 1.71
CA LEU A 53 -6.38 2.41 1.67
C LEU A 53 -5.05 3.02 2.08
N LEU A 54 -4.45 2.54 3.16
CA LEU A 54 -3.16 3.02 3.65
C LEU A 54 -2.01 2.73 2.70
N SER A 55 -2.03 1.60 2.00
CA SER A 55 -1.03 1.33 0.97
C SER A 55 -1.08 2.36 -0.16
N ARG A 56 -2.29 2.76 -0.58
CA ARG A 56 -2.48 3.81 -1.62
C ARG A 56 -2.06 5.18 -1.12
N ILE A 57 -2.56 5.59 0.05
CA ILE A 57 -2.24 6.88 0.66
C ILE A 57 -0.75 6.97 0.98
N GLY A 58 -0.19 5.90 1.56
CA GLY A 58 1.22 5.76 1.87
C GLY A 58 2.08 5.93 0.63
N SER A 59 1.77 5.27 -0.49
CA SER A 59 2.50 5.47 -1.74
C SER A 59 2.50 6.94 -2.18
N LEU A 60 1.34 7.59 -2.18
CA LEU A 60 1.21 8.98 -2.61
C LEU A 60 1.95 9.97 -1.70
N ILE A 61 1.96 9.71 -0.38
CA ILE A 61 2.64 10.56 0.60
C ILE A 61 4.14 10.29 0.59
N VAL A 62 4.55 9.02 0.70
CA VAL A 62 5.96 8.59 0.78
C VAL A 62 6.70 8.99 -0.49
N GLU A 63 6.11 8.79 -1.67
CA GLU A 63 6.73 9.20 -2.92
C GLU A 63 6.97 10.71 -2.97
N LYS A 64 5.93 11.51 -2.72
CA LYS A 64 6.03 12.98 -2.72
C LYS A 64 7.01 13.48 -1.67
N LEU A 65 7.02 12.88 -0.48
CA LEU A 65 7.94 13.23 0.59
C LEU A 65 9.38 12.91 0.20
N SER A 66 9.62 11.74 -0.40
CA SER A 66 10.93 11.28 -0.86
C SER A 66 11.53 12.18 -1.93
N ILE A 67 10.70 12.67 -2.87
CA ILE A 67 11.10 13.67 -3.86
C ILE A 67 11.43 15.01 -3.17
N LYS A 68 10.58 15.45 -2.22
CA LYS A 68 10.75 16.74 -1.53
C LYS A 68 12.04 16.80 -0.73
N ILE A 69 12.41 15.71 -0.05
CA ILE A 69 13.69 15.62 0.69
C ILE A 69 14.88 15.27 -0.22
N LYS A 70 14.68 15.19 -1.55
CA LYS A 70 15.67 14.78 -2.55
C LYS A 70 16.32 13.42 -2.28
N PHE A 71 15.61 12.53 -1.58
CA PHE A 71 16.04 11.15 -1.36
C PHE A 71 15.90 10.34 -2.67
N ILE A 72 14.88 10.65 -3.47
CA ILE A 72 14.69 10.10 -4.81
C ILE A 72 14.77 11.25 -5.82
N ILE A 73 15.60 11.07 -6.85
CA ILE A 73 15.72 11.99 -7.98
C ILE A 73 15.27 11.23 -9.23
N TYR A 74 14.24 11.74 -9.89
CA TYR A 74 13.80 11.18 -11.16
C TYR A 74 14.81 11.51 -12.25
N ALA A 75 15.27 10.48 -12.96
CA ALA A 75 16.11 10.66 -14.14
C ALA A 75 15.29 11.32 -15.27
N PRO A 76 15.88 12.24 -16.05
CA PRO A 76 15.21 12.83 -17.18
C PRO A 76 14.89 11.77 -18.25
N TYR A 77 13.74 11.93 -18.92
CA TYR A 77 13.26 10.97 -19.93
C TYR A 77 14.25 10.76 -21.10
N THR A 78 15.11 11.73 -21.37
CA THR A 78 16.16 11.62 -22.39
C THR A 78 17.17 10.52 -22.08
N GLU A 79 17.52 10.30 -20.80
CA GLU A 79 18.41 9.23 -20.39
C GLU A 79 17.78 7.85 -20.61
N TYR A 80 16.48 7.73 -20.37
CA TYR A 80 15.74 6.51 -20.66
C TYR A 80 15.81 6.15 -22.16
N ASN A 81 15.55 7.12 -23.05
CA ASN A 81 15.62 6.89 -24.50
C ASN A 81 17.02 6.48 -24.97
N ASN A 82 18.07 7.04 -24.37
CA ASN A 82 19.44 6.68 -24.68
C ASN A 82 19.79 5.26 -24.21
N ALA A 83 19.33 4.86 -23.02
CA ALA A 83 19.51 3.50 -22.51
C ALA A 83 18.84 2.46 -23.40
N VAL A 84 17.60 2.71 -23.84
CA VAL A 84 16.86 1.80 -24.74
C VAL A 84 17.59 1.60 -26.06
N LYS A 85 18.09 2.69 -26.68
CA LYS A 85 18.86 2.59 -27.94
C LYS A 85 20.14 1.76 -27.80
N LYS A 86 20.79 1.85 -26.64
CA LYS A 86 22.05 1.14 -26.34
C LYS A 86 21.87 -0.36 -26.10
N ILE A 87 20.66 -0.82 -25.76
CA ILE A 87 20.33 -2.25 -25.58
C ILE A 87 20.06 -2.94 -26.93
N VAL A 88 19.67 -2.16 -27.95
CA VAL A 88 19.27 -2.67 -29.27
C VAL A 88 20.41 -2.62 -30.30
N THR A 89 21.55 -2.02 -29.94
CA THR A 89 22.76 -1.94 -30.78
C THR A 89 23.82 -2.90 -30.26
#